data_AF-A0A4R1U2N5-F1
#
_entry.id   AF-A0A4R1U2N5-F1
#
_cell.length_a   1.000
_cell.length_b   1.000
_cell.length_c   1.000
_cell.angle_alpha   90.00
_cell.angle_beta   90.00
_cell.angle_gamma   90.00
#
_symmetry.space_group_name_H-M   'P 1'
#
loop_
_entity.id
_entity.type
_entity.pdbx_description
1 polymer ?
#
loop_
_entity_poly.entity_id
_entity_poly.type
_entity_poly.pdbx_seq_one_letter_code
_entity_poly.pdbx_strand_id
1 'polypeptide(L)' 'MDNKLHDEASEVTAEHGQVMVDGPDGVAVSLTPDAAAETSDRLLNAAVEAQGQILAETRVAKDRVRKAD' A
#
# COMPACT_ATOMS: atom_id res chain seq x y z
N MET A 1 -3.97 9.42 14.99
CA MET A 1 -3.69 8.75 13.71
C MET A 1 -4.93 7.95 13.38
N ASP A 2 -5.74 8.42 12.45
CA ASP A 2 -6.78 7.58 11.84
C ASP A 2 -6.08 6.59 10.91
N ASN A 3 -6.45 5.31 10.93
CA ASN A 3 -5.84 4.26 10.10
C ASN A 3 -6.86 3.79 9.05
N LYS A 4 -7.57 4.76 8.49
CA LYS A 4 -8.53 4.55 7.42
C LYS A 4 -7.82 3.95 6.20
N LEU A 5 -8.45 2.94 5.61
CA LEU A 5 -8.01 2.39 4.32
C LEU A 5 -8.46 3.32 3.20
N HIS A 6 -7.52 3.67 2.32
CA HIS A 6 -7.76 4.45 1.12
C HIS A 6 -7.63 3.55 -0.11
N ASP A 7 -8.52 3.74 -1.08
CA ASP A 7 -8.50 3.08 -2.40
C ASP A 7 -7.99 3.98 -3.52
N GLU A 8 -7.80 5.27 -3.23
CA GLU A 8 -7.16 6.25 -4.10
C GLU A 8 -5.62 6.19 -3.95
N ALA A 9 -4.91 6.18 -5.08
CA ALA A 9 -3.45 6.24 -5.10
C ALA A 9 -2.94 7.65 -4.79
N SER A 10 -1.75 7.75 -4.19
CA SER A 10 -1.06 9.03 -4.03
C SER A 10 -0.63 9.61 -5.38
N GLU A 11 -0.65 10.95 -5.48
CA GLU A 11 -0.02 11.67 -6.58
C GLU A 11 1.49 11.75 -6.36
N VAL A 12 2.27 11.51 -7.42
CA VAL A 12 3.74 11.52 -7.36
C VAL A 12 4.31 12.39 -8.47
N THR A 13 5.06 13.43 -8.12
CA THR A 13 5.66 14.40 -9.05
C THR A 13 7.15 14.60 -8.78
N ALA A 14 7.89 15.02 -9.81
CA ALA A 14 9.30 15.37 -9.68
C ALA A 14 9.48 16.89 -9.75
N GLU A 15 10.00 17.50 -8.68
CA GLU A 15 10.16 18.94 -8.56
C GLU A 15 11.50 19.27 -7.93
N HIS A 16 12.28 20.15 -8.58
CA HIS A 16 13.55 20.67 -8.05
C HIS A 16 14.54 19.60 -7.53
N GLY A 17 14.62 18.44 -8.20
CA GLY A 17 15.53 17.35 -7.82
C GLY A 17 15.03 16.48 -6.67
N GLN A 18 13.75 16.62 -6.30
CA GLN A 18 13.06 15.83 -5.29
C GLN A 18 11.84 15.14 -5.92
N VAL A 19 11.38 14.07 -5.28
CA VAL A 19 10.12 13.43 -5.59
C VAL A 19 9.12 13.80 -4.51
N MET A 20 8.02 14.42 -4.88
CA MET A 20 6.91 14.73 -3.97
C MET A 20 5.86 13.64 -4.08
N VAL A 21 5.37 13.18 -2.92
CA VAL A 21 4.24 12.25 -2.82
C VAL A 21 3.15 12.96 -2.01
N ASP A 22 1.99 13.15 -2.61
CA ASP A 22 0.80 13.68 -1.95
C ASP A 22 -0.27 12.57 -1.87
N GLY A 23 -0.54 12.13 -0.65
CA GLY A 23 -1.44 11.05 -0.33
C GLY A 23 -2.76 11.54 0.24
N PRO A 24 -3.78 10.66 0.19
CA PRO A 24 -5.08 10.98 0.78
C PRO A 24 -4.94 11.35 2.27
N ASP A 25 -5.83 12.23 2.74
CA ASP A 25 -5.82 12.84 4.08
C ASP A 25 -4.58 13.72 4.39
N GLY A 26 -3.94 14.28 3.36
CA GLY A 26 -2.90 15.31 3.51
C GLY A 26 -1.52 14.75 3.85
N VAL A 27 -1.24 13.51 3.42
CA VAL A 27 0.08 12.89 3.56
C VAL A 27 1.01 13.48 2.49
N ALA A 28 1.76 14.53 2.82
CA ALA A 28 2.76 15.11 1.92
C ALA A 28 4.18 14.77 2.37
N VAL A 29 4.96 14.09 1.52
CA VAL A 29 6.38 13.79 1.78
C VAL A 29 7.26 14.14 0.57
N SER A 30 8.47 14.63 0.84
CA SER A 30 9.51 14.84 -0.17
C SER A 30 10.62 13.81 0.00
N LEU A 31 11.00 13.16 -1.09
CA LEU A 31 12.03 12.14 -1.13
C LEU A 31 13.16 12.56 -2.06
N THR A 32 14.38 12.10 -1.76
CA THR A 32 15.45 12.10 -2.77
C THR A 32 15.10 11.09 -3.87
N PRO A 33 15.69 11.20 -5.08
CA PRO A 33 15.44 10.23 -6.15
C PRO A 33 15.71 8.77 -5.72
N ASP A 34 16.83 8.52 -5.04
CA ASP A 34 17.18 7.18 -4.57
C ASP A 34 16.20 6.64 -3.52
N ALA A 35 15.77 7.50 -2.59
CA ALA A 35 14.79 7.12 -1.56
C ALA A 35 13.41 6.83 -2.17
N ALA A 36 13.02 7.58 -3.20
CA ALA A 36 11.78 7.32 -3.93
C ALA A 36 11.81 5.98 -4.66
N ALA A 37 12.92 5.67 -5.34
CA ALA A 37 13.09 4.38 -6.02
C ALA A 37 13.00 3.21 -5.03
N GLU A 38 13.76 3.27 -3.93
CA GLU A 38 13.73 2.21 -2.92
C GLU A 38 12.35 2.08 -2.26
N THR A 39 11.67 3.20 -2.00
CA THR A 39 10.32 3.19 -1.43
C THR A 39 9.31 2.56 -2.40
N SER A 40 9.44 2.82 -3.71
CA SER A 40 8.57 2.22 -4.72
C SER A 40 8.66 0.69 -4.74
N ASP A 41 9.87 0.14 -4.59
CA ASP A 41 10.10 -1.31 -4.52
C ASP A 41 9.47 -1.90 -3.25
N ARG A 42 9.67 -1.26 -2.10
CA ARG A 42 9.07 -1.71 -0.83
C ARG A 42 7.55 -1.67 -0.88
N LEU A 43 6.96 -0.62 -1.47
CA LEU A 43 5.52 -0.49 -1.60
C LEU A 43 4.94 -1.57 -2.52
N LEU A 44 5.60 -1.84 -3.65
CA LEU A 44 5.18 -2.91 -4.57
C LEU A 44 5.23 -4.29 -3.88
N ASN A 45 6.32 -4.58 -3.17
CA ASN A 45 6.47 -5.84 -2.45
C ASN A 45 5.38 -6.00 -1.37
N ALA A 46 5.14 -4.95 -0.57
CA ALA A 46 4.09 -4.96 0.45
C ALA A 46 2.68 -5.14 -0.14
N ALA A 47 2.41 -4.56 -1.32
CA ALA A 47 1.14 -4.75 -2.01
C ALA A 47 0.92 -6.22 -2.43
N VAL A 48 1.96 -6.88 -2.94
CA VAL A 48 1.91 -8.32 -3.28
C VAL A 48 1.68 -9.17 -2.03
N GLU A 49 2.38 -8.88 -0.94
CA GLU A 49 2.20 -9.58 0.34
C GLU A 49 0.76 -9.43 0.87
N ALA A 50 0.20 -8.22 0.84
CA ALA A 50 -1.16 -7.93 1.27
C ALA A 50 -2.20 -8.69 0.41
N GLN A 51 -2.00 -8.77 -0.90
CA GLN A 51 -2.86 -9.60 -1.78
C GLN A 51 -2.80 -11.08 -1.39
N GLY A 52 -1.62 -11.58 -1.05
CA GLY A 52 -1.43 -12.94 -0.54
C GLY A 52 -2.19 -13.18 0.77
N GLN A 53 -2.16 -12.22 1.69
CA GLN A 53 -2.89 -12.26 2.95
C GLN A 53 -4.40 -12.31 2.73
N ILE A 54 -4.96 -11.44 1.87
CA ILE A 54 -6.39 -11.43 1.51
C ILE A 54 -6.84 -12.80 0.99
N LEU A 55 -6.03 -13.41 0.11
CA LEU A 55 -6.34 -14.73 -0.44
C LEU A 55 -6.30 -15.82 0.64
N ALA A 56 -5.32 -15.78 1.55
CA ALA A 56 -5.20 -16.73 2.65
C ALA A 56 -6.40 -16.64 3.60
N GLU A 57 -6.78 -15.42 4.01
CA GLU A 57 -7.94 -15.18 4.87
C GLU A 57 -9.25 -15.66 4.22
N THR A 58 -9.42 -15.40 2.92
CA THR A 58 -10.57 -15.87 2.16
C THR A 58 -10.68 -17.41 2.16
N ARG A 59 -9.56 -18.11 2.05
CA ARG A 59 -9.53 -19.59 2.12
C ARG A 59 -9.89 -20.10 3.51
N VAL A 60 -9.31 -19.51 4.55
CA VAL A 60 -9.62 -19.85 5.95
C VAL A 60 -11.12 -19.65 6.24
N ALA A 61 -11.71 -18.56 5.75
CA ALA A 61 -13.15 -18.31 5.90
C ALA A 61 -14.00 -19.40 5.23
N LYS A 62 -13.67 -19.79 3.99
CA LYS A 62 -14.36 -20.88 3.28
C LYS A 62 -14.24 -22.23 3.99
N ASP A 63 -13.09 -22.53 4.57
CA ASP A 63 -12.86 -23.77 5.30
C ASP A 63 -13.68 -23.86 6.59
N ARG A 64 -13.87 -22.72 7.27
CA ARG A 64 -14.69 -22.64 8.47
C ARG A 64 -16.18 -22.88 8.18
N VAL A 65 -16.70 -22.29 7.10
CA VAL A 65 -18.09 -22.51 6.66
C VAL A 65 -18.34 -23.99 6.37
N ARG A 66 -17.47 -24.62 5.58
CA ARG A 66 -17.58 -26.05 5.21
C ARG A 66 -17.50 -27.03 6.38
N LYS A 67 -16.94 -26.63 7.53
CA LYS A 67 -16.85 -27.46 8.74
C LYS A 67 -18.02 -27.25 9.70
N ALA A 68 -18.84 -26.23 9.48
CA ALA A 68 -20.01 -25.91 10.30
C ALA A 68 -21.30 -26.51 9.73
N ASP A 69 -21.26 -27.01 8.49
CA ASP A 69 -22.28 -27.81 7.81
C ASP A 69 -22.04 -29.32 8.02
#